data_AF-S9QTD9-F1
#
_entry.id   AF-S9QTD9-F1
#
_cell.length_a   1.000
_cell.length_b   1.000
_cell.length_c   1.000
_cell.angle_alpha   90.00
_cell.angle_beta   90.00
_cell.angle_gamma   90.00
#
_symmetry.space_group_name_H-M   'P 1'
#
loop_
_entity.id
_entity.type
_entity.pdbx_description
1 polymer ?
#
loop_
_entity_poly.entity_id
_entity_poly.type
_entity_poly.pdbx_seq_one_letter_code
_entity_poly.pdbx_strand_id
1 'polypeptide(L)'
;MGMRPPAIWQALADNIVTVTPGWSEAYGLFLEGEADLVLSYSTSPAYHLIAEEDPGFVALEMEEGHYLQVEVAAKVASTDVPDLADAFLAFMLTDAVQSVIPTTNWMYPAVTPAAGLPEGFESMRPAVSLFLTPEEAAALREPAIGAWREALSR
;
A
#
# COMPACT_ATOMS: atom_id res chain seq x y z
N MET A 1 15.02 18.09 -10.62
CA MET A 1 16.26 17.28 -10.76
C MET A 1 16.44 16.57 -9.43
N GLY A 2 15.98 15.32 -9.33
CA GLY A 2 15.87 14.59 -8.05
C GLY A 2 17.22 14.14 -7.50
N MET A 3 17.32 14.04 -6.17
CA MET A 3 18.49 13.48 -5.50
C MET A 3 18.69 12.00 -5.91
N ARG A 4 19.95 11.54 -5.89
CA ARG A 4 20.27 10.12 -6.12
C ARG A 4 19.80 9.29 -4.91
N PRO A 5 19.33 8.04 -5.10
CA PRO A 5 18.73 7.24 -4.02
C PRO A 5 19.54 7.15 -2.71
N PRO A 6 20.88 6.97 -2.73
CA PRO A 6 21.65 6.93 -1.48
C PRO A 6 21.59 8.24 -0.67
N ALA A 7 21.54 9.39 -1.35
CA ALA A 7 21.48 10.69 -0.69
C ALA A 7 20.10 10.95 -0.06
N ILE A 8 19.03 10.41 -0.64
CA ILE A 8 17.68 10.50 -0.07
C ILE A 8 17.61 9.71 1.24
N TRP A 9 18.10 8.46 1.25
CA TRP A 9 18.11 7.65 2.46
C TRP A 9 18.95 8.25 3.58
N GLN A 10 20.11 8.83 3.25
CA GLN A 10 20.94 9.54 4.24
C GLN A 10 20.23 10.76 4.81
N ALA A 11 19.49 11.52 4.00
CA ALA A 11 18.71 12.66 4.48
C ALA A 11 17.51 12.25 5.35
N LEU A 12 16.97 11.04 5.13
CA LEU A 12 15.88 10.50 5.93
C LEU A 12 16.35 9.80 7.21
N ALA A 13 17.60 9.33 7.27
CA ALA A 13 18.11 8.45 8.33
C ALA A 13 17.84 8.99 9.75
N ASP A 14 18.14 10.27 9.99
CA ASP A 14 17.95 10.89 11.31
C ASP A 14 16.47 11.03 11.71
N ASN A 15 15.53 10.89 10.78
CA ASN A 15 14.08 10.94 11.01
C ASN A 15 13.42 9.54 11.07
N ILE A 16 14.17 8.46 10.82
CA ILE A 16 13.65 7.09 10.90
C ILE A 16 13.80 6.60 12.33
N VAL A 17 12.69 6.56 13.08
CA VAL A 17 12.66 6.05 14.46
C VAL A 17 13.00 4.56 14.50
N THR A 18 12.41 3.76 13.60
CA THR A 18 12.65 2.31 13.50
C THR A 18 12.22 1.75 12.14
N VAL A 19 12.65 0.52 11.84
CA VAL A 19 12.21 -0.27 10.69
C VAL A 19 11.68 -1.60 11.21
N THR A 20 10.37 -1.82 11.09
CA THR A 20 9.73 -3.06 11.55
C THR A 20 9.72 -4.13 10.45
N PRO A 21 9.61 -5.42 10.80
CA PRO A 21 9.44 -6.51 9.84
C PRO A 21 8.13 -6.48 9.05
N GLY A 22 7.11 -5.75 9.53
CA GLY A 22 5.79 -5.74 8.91
C GLY A 22 4.97 -4.49 9.22
N TRP A 23 4.00 -4.21 8.34
CA TRP A 23 3.17 -3.01 8.39
C TRP A 23 2.37 -2.89 9.70
N SER A 24 1.77 -3.97 10.19
CA SER A 24 0.92 -3.93 11.40
C SER A 24 1.68 -3.45 12.64
N GLU A 25 2.95 -3.84 12.77
CA GLU A 25 3.80 -3.39 13.88
C GLU A 25 4.16 -1.91 13.75
N ALA A 26 4.52 -1.45 12.54
CA ALA A 26 4.81 -0.03 12.31
C ALA A 26 3.59 0.86 12.54
N TYR A 27 2.41 0.42 12.10
CA TYR A 27 1.18 1.16 12.28
C TYR A 27 0.76 1.23 13.76
N GLY A 28 0.94 0.13 14.51
CA GLY A 28 0.72 0.12 15.97
C GLY A 28 1.57 1.15 16.71
N LEU A 29 2.88 1.19 16.43
CA LEU A 29 3.79 2.19 17.02
C LEU A 29 3.36 3.64 16.71
N PHE A 30 2.91 3.90 15.48
CA PHE A 30 2.38 5.20 15.10
C PHE A 30 1.13 5.58 15.92
N LEU A 31 0.18 4.66 16.08
CA LEU A 31 -1.03 4.90 16.89
C LEU A 31 -0.72 5.10 18.38
N GLU A 32 0.37 4.52 18.88
CA GLU A 32 0.86 4.71 20.25
C GLU A 32 1.63 6.03 20.43
N GLY A 33 1.86 6.78 19.34
CA GLY A 33 2.56 8.07 19.37
C GLY A 33 4.08 7.98 19.33
N GLU A 34 4.63 6.82 18.97
CA GLU A 34 6.09 6.59 18.88
C GLU A 34 6.73 7.24 17.64
N ALA A 35 5.92 7.60 16.63
CA ALA A 35 6.36 8.32 15.44
C ALA A 35 5.29 9.29 14.94
N ASP A 36 5.70 10.43 14.40
CA ASP A 36 4.79 11.43 13.83
C ASP A 36 4.23 11.02 12.45
N LEU A 37 4.95 10.15 11.72
CA LEU A 37 4.55 9.63 10.41
C LEU A 37 4.87 8.13 10.29
N VAL A 38 4.09 7.45 9.46
CA VAL A 38 4.31 6.04 9.09
C VAL A 38 4.15 5.86 7.59
N LEU A 39 4.97 4.98 7.00
CA LEU A 39 4.75 4.55 5.61
C LEU A 39 3.50 3.65 5.58
N SER A 40 2.42 4.17 5.01
CA SER A 40 1.16 3.47 4.85
C SER A 40 0.49 3.85 3.52
N TYR A 41 -0.78 3.48 3.38
CA TYR A 41 -1.58 3.69 2.17
C TYR A 41 -2.40 4.97 2.22
N SER A 42 -2.70 5.57 1.06
CA SER A 42 -3.54 6.78 0.97
C SER A 42 -4.97 6.54 1.47
N THR A 43 -5.41 5.29 1.52
CA THR A 43 -6.71 4.85 2.01
C THR A 43 -6.72 4.52 3.51
N SER A 44 -5.57 4.52 4.21
CA SER A 44 -5.52 4.23 5.65
C SER A 44 -6.42 5.18 6.48
N PRO A 45 -6.52 6.49 6.18
CA PRO A 45 -7.46 7.38 6.86
C PRO A 45 -8.93 6.94 6.79
N ALA A 46 -9.34 6.14 5.79
CA ALA A 46 -10.71 5.63 5.70
C ALA A 46 -11.08 4.76 6.90
N TYR A 47 -10.13 3.98 7.43
CA TYR A 47 -10.36 3.17 8.62
C TYR A 47 -10.78 4.05 9.80
N HIS A 48 -9.96 5.05 10.13
CA HIS A 48 -10.22 5.94 11.25
C HIS A 48 -11.52 6.73 11.05
N LEU A 49 -11.73 7.26 9.84
CA LEU A 49 -12.92 8.04 9.53
C LEU A 49 -14.22 7.22 9.62
N ILE A 50 -14.24 5.99 9.08
CA ILE A 50 -15.46 5.19 8.93
C ILE A 50 -15.69 4.29 10.16
N ALA A 51 -14.64 3.66 10.69
CA ALA A 51 -14.76 2.69 11.78
C ALA A 51 -14.66 3.33 13.17
N GLU A 52 -13.90 4.42 13.30
CA GLU A 52 -13.64 5.08 14.59
C GLU A 52 -14.27 6.48 14.68
N GLU A 53 -14.88 6.97 13.60
CA GLU A 53 -15.44 8.33 13.49
C GLU A 53 -14.39 9.43 13.78
N ASP A 54 -13.12 9.15 13.49
CA ASP A 54 -11.98 10.05 13.75
C ASP A 54 -11.41 10.64 12.45
N PRO A 55 -11.66 11.92 12.15
CA PRO A 55 -11.09 12.61 10.99
C PRO A 55 -9.65 13.11 11.23
N GLY A 56 -9.01 12.79 12.36
CA GLY A 56 -7.69 13.28 12.76
C GLY A 56 -6.51 12.70 11.96
N PHE A 57 -6.73 11.63 11.20
CA PHE A 57 -5.70 10.98 10.40
C PHE A 57 -5.76 11.42 8.94
N VAL A 58 -4.60 11.71 8.36
CA VAL A 58 -4.48 12.14 6.96
C VAL A 58 -3.33 11.42 6.26
N ALA A 59 -3.46 11.22 4.95
CA ALA A 59 -2.36 10.83 4.10
C ALA A 59 -1.75 12.08 3.46
N LEU A 60 -0.43 12.25 3.55
CA LEU A 60 0.25 13.39 2.94
C LEU A 60 0.21 13.28 1.41
N GLU A 61 -0.30 14.31 0.74
CA GLU A 61 -0.24 14.39 -0.73
C GLU A 61 1.16 14.81 -1.20
N MET A 62 1.73 14.06 -2.15
CA MET A 62 3.01 14.38 -2.78
C MET A 62 2.78 14.84 -4.22
N GLU A 63 3.34 15.98 -4.61
CA GLU A 63 3.21 16.54 -5.97
C GLU A 63 3.78 15.60 -7.04
N GLU A 64 4.82 14.84 -6.69
CA GLU A 64 5.44 13.83 -7.56
C GLU A 64 4.54 12.60 -7.78
N GLY A 65 3.52 12.41 -6.95
CA GLY A 65 2.62 11.27 -6.98
C GLY A 65 2.97 10.15 -6.01
N HIS A 66 2.11 9.14 -5.98
CA HIS A 66 2.19 8.01 -5.06
C HIS A 66 2.40 6.71 -5.81
N TYR A 67 3.21 5.81 -5.25
CA TYR A 67 3.48 4.51 -5.86
C TYR A 67 2.28 3.57 -5.75
N LEU A 68 1.84 3.01 -6.88
CA LEU A 68 0.73 2.06 -6.95
C LEU A 68 1.16 0.67 -6.50
N GLN A 69 0.40 0.08 -5.59
CA GLN A 69 0.48 -1.35 -5.28
C GLN A 69 -0.78 -2.06 -5.79
N VAL A 70 -0.59 -3.23 -6.42
CA VAL A 70 -1.67 -4.14 -6.80
C VAL A 70 -1.45 -5.47 -6.08
N GLU A 71 -2.39 -5.85 -5.22
CA GLU A 71 -2.41 -7.18 -4.60
C GLU A 71 -2.97 -8.20 -5.58
N VAL A 72 -2.31 -9.34 -5.73
CA VAL A 72 -2.65 -10.36 -6.74
C VAL A 72 -2.85 -11.73 -6.10
N ALA A 73 -3.74 -12.52 -6.70
CA ALA A 73 -3.92 -13.94 -6.41
C ALA A 73 -3.72 -14.75 -7.70
N ALA A 74 -3.14 -15.94 -7.58
CA ALA A 74 -2.84 -16.80 -8.72
C ALA A 74 -3.08 -18.28 -8.41
N LYS A 75 -3.48 -19.04 -9.43
CA LYS A 75 -3.60 -20.49 -9.36
C LYS A 75 -2.22 -21.14 -9.33
N VAL A 76 -1.99 -22.04 -8.37
CA VAL A 76 -0.76 -22.83 -8.30
C VAL A 76 -0.79 -23.87 -9.43
N ALA A 77 0.29 -23.93 -10.23
CA ALA A 77 0.36 -24.79 -11.41
C ALA A 77 0.19 -26.30 -11.11
N SER A 78 0.54 -26.73 -9.90
CA SER A 78 0.49 -28.12 -9.44
C SER A 78 -0.77 -28.48 -8.63
N THR A 79 -1.83 -27.67 -8.68
CA THR A 79 -3.05 -27.96 -7.91
C THR A 79 -3.79 -29.17 -8.48
N ASP A 80 -4.29 -30.04 -7.59
CA ASP A 80 -5.17 -31.16 -7.96
C ASP A 80 -6.64 -30.73 -8.14
N VAL A 81 -6.96 -29.46 -7.89
CA VAL A 81 -8.32 -28.89 -7.99
C VAL A 81 -8.36 -27.64 -8.88
N PRO A 82 -7.92 -27.74 -10.16
CA PRO A 82 -7.76 -26.57 -11.04
C PRO A 82 -9.06 -25.80 -11.29
N ASP A 83 -10.17 -26.51 -11.49
CA ASP A 83 -11.48 -25.89 -11.74
C ASP A 83 -11.99 -25.09 -10.53
N LEU A 84 -11.70 -25.58 -9.31
CA LEU A 84 -12.05 -24.87 -8.08
C LEU A 84 -11.19 -23.63 -7.88
N ALA A 85 -9.90 -23.72 -8.20
CA ALA A 85 -9.01 -22.56 -8.16
C ALA A 85 -9.44 -21.47 -9.15
N ASP A 86 -9.83 -21.86 -10.37
CA ASP A 86 -10.36 -20.91 -11.36
C ASP A 86 -11.69 -20.29 -10.91
N ALA A 87 -12.58 -21.10 -10.35
CA ALA A 87 -13.85 -20.60 -9.78
C ALA A 87 -13.62 -19.62 -8.61
N PHE A 88 -12.63 -19.87 -7.75
CA PHE A 88 -12.27 -18.98 -6.65
C PHE A 88 -11.71 -17.64 -7.15
N LEU A 89 -10.79 -17.66 -8.12
CA LEU A 89 -10.25 -16.43 -8.71
C LEU A 89 -11.33 -15.62 -9.42
N ALA A 90 -12.28 -16.29 -10.10
CA ALA A 90 -13.45 -15.62 -10.68
C ALA A 90 -14.37 -15.04 -9.60
N PHE A 91 -14.60 -15.76 -8.50
CA PHE A 91 -15.38 -15.29 -7.35
C PHE A 91 -14.78 -14.04 -6.72
N MET A 92 -13.45 -13.95 -6.61
CA MET A 92 -12.77 -12.77 -6.06
C MET A 92 -13.09 -11.48 -6.82
N LEU A 93 -13.42 -11.57 -8.12
CA LEU A 93 -13.75 -10.42 -8.97
C LEU A 93 -15.26 -10.11 -9.02
N THR A 94 -16.08 -10.85 -8.27
CA THR A 94 -17.52 -10.59 -8.18
C THR A 94 -17.81 -9.36 -7.34
N ASP A 95 -18.97 -8.75 -7.59
CA ASP A 95 -19.48 -7.63 -6.81
C ASP A 95 -19.55 -7.93 -5.30
N ALA A 96 -19.89 -9.17 -4.93
CA ALA A 96 -19.97 -9.60 -3.53
C ALA A 96 -18.62 -9.49 -2.80
N VAL A 97 -17.52 -9.82 -3.47
CA VAL A 97 -16.17 -9.69 -2.88
C VAL A 97 -15.67 -8.25 -3.00
N GLN A 98 -15.83 -7.64 -4.17
CA GLN A 98 -15.28 -6.31 -4.43
C GLN A 98 -15.97 -5.22 -3.60
N SER A 99 -17.23 -5.41 -3.22
CA SER A 99 -17.97 -4.48 -2.35
C SER A 99 -17.47 -4.43 -0.90
N VAL A 100 -16.86 -5.51 -0.40
CA VAL A 100 -16.40 -5.55 1.00
C VAL A 100 -14.94 -5.10 1.16
N ILE A 101 -14.15 -5.10 0.09
CA ILE A 101 -12.72 -4.71 0.12
C ILE A 101 -12.50 -3.32 0.76
N PRO A 102 -13.27 -2.26 0.40
CA PRO A 102 -13.04 -0.93 0.95
C PRO A 102 -13.10 -0.84 2.48
N THR A 103 -13.91 -1.67 3.14
CA THR A 103 -14.15 -1.58 4.59
C THR A 103 -13.62 -2.78 5.37
N THR A 104 -13.03 -3.76 4.69
CA THR A 104 -12.38 -4.92 5.34
C THR A 104 -10.88 -4.93 5.11
N ASN A 105 -10.41 -4.53 3.93
CA ASN A 105 -8.99 -4.43 3.58
C ASN A 105 -8.49 -2.98 3.48
N TRP A 106 -9.40 -1.99 3.53
CA TRP A 106 -9.07 -0.56 3.43
C TRP A 106 -8.30 -0.18 2.16
N MET A 107 -8.69 -0.79 1.04
CA MET A 107 -8.06 -0.62 -0.28
C MET A 107 -9.12 -0.35 -1.35
N TYR A 108 -8.70 0.18 -2.49
CA TYR A 108 -9.57 0.26 -3.66
C TYR A 108 -9.85 -1.14 -4.24
N PRO A 109 -11.09 -1.42 -4.66
CA PRO A 109 -11.41 -2.66 -5.34
C PRO A 109 -10.84 -2.65 -6.77
N ALA A 110 -10.47 -3.83 -7.27
CA ALA A 110 -9.99 -4.02 -8.63
C ALA A 110 -11.12 -3.86 -9.67
N VAL A 111 -12.34 -4.19 -9.29
CA VAL A 111 -13.57 -3.93 -10.06
C VAL A 111 -14.45 -3.03 -9.23
N THR A 112 -14.84 -1.86 -9.75
CA THR A 112 -15.73 -0.96 -9.04
C THR A 112 -17.09 -1.66 -8.79
N PRO A 113 -17.54 -1.74 -7.53
CA PRO A 113 -18.84 -2.31 -7.19
C PRO A 113 -19.99 -1.58 -7.88
N ALA A 114 -21.09 -2.27 -8.11
CA ALA A 114 -22.28 -1.70 -8.73
C ALA A 114 -22.87 -0.53 -7.90
N ALA A 115 -22.72 -0.58 -6.58
CA ALA A 115 -23.13 0.48 -5.67
C ALA A 115 -22.15 1.67 -5.61
N GLY A 116 -20.99 1.58 -6.25
CA GLY A 116 -19.91 2.56 -6.15
C GLY A 116 -18.97 2.30 -4.97
N LEU A 117 -18.15 3.31 -4.64
CA LEU A 117 -17.29 3.28 -3.45
C LEU A 117 -18.03 3.87 -2.25
N PRO A 118 -17.66 3.49 -1.01
CA PRO A 118 -18.17 4.16 0.18
C PRO A 118 -17.80 5.65 0.20
N GLU A 119 -18.64 6.46 0.82
CA GLU A 119 -18.38 7.88 1.04
C GLU A 119 -17.03 8.08 1.76
N GLY A 120 -16.23 9.02 1.25
CA GLY A 120 -14.92 9.35 1.80
C GLY A 120 -13.75 8.71 1.04
N PHE A 121 -13.99 7.68 0.24
CA PHE A 121 -12.96 7.09 -0.62
C PHE A 121 -12.61 8.00 -1.81
N GLU A 122 -13.49 8.90 -2.23
CA GLU A 122 -13.29 9.76 -3.40
C GLU A 122 -12.13 10.74 -3.23
N SER A 123 -11.90 11.23 -2.00
CA SER A 123 -10.84 12.19 -1.69
C SER A 123 -9.47 11.55 -1.45
N MET A 124 -9.38 10.22 -1.43
CA MET A 124 -8.15 9.50 -1.05
C MET A 124 -7.32 9.06 -2.26
N ARG A 125 -7.73 9.45 -3.47
CA ARG A 125 -7.05 9.05 -4.72
C ARG A 125 -5.94 10.05 -5.01
N PRO A 126 -4.68 9.60 -5.13
CA PRO A 126 -3.59 10.49 -5.51
C PRO A 126 -3.79 11.03 -6.93
N ALA A 127 -3.41 12.30 -7.15
CA ALA A 127 -3.52 12.94 -8.46
C ALA A 127 -2.62 12.26 -9.52
N VAL A 128 -1.46 11.75 -9.09
CA VAL A 128 -0.51 11.03 -9.93
C VAL A 128 -0.22 9.66 -9.30
N SER A 129 -0.42 8.60 -10.07
CA SER A 129 -0.04 7.23 -9.69
C SER A 129 1.24 6.84 -10.41
N LEU A 130 2.31 6.61 -9.64
CA LEU A 130 3.58 6.10 -10.12
C LEU A 130 3.51 4.58 -10.21
N PHE A 131 3.99 4.02 -11.32
CA PHE A 131 4.01 2.58 -11.55
C PHE A 131 5.25 2.21 -12.33
N LEU A 132 6.00 1.24 -11.81
CA LEU A 132 7.04 0.55 -12.57
C LEU A 132 6.46 -0.76 -13.07
N THR A 133 6.82 -1.16 -14.29
CA THR A 133 6.46 -2.51 -14.73
C THR A 133 7.15 -3.56 -13.84
N PRO A 134 6.64 -4.80 -13.79
CA PRO A 134 7.29 -5.88 -13.05
C PRO A 134 8.76 -6.07 -13.44
N GLU A 135 9.10 -5.91 -14.72
CA GLU A 135 10.47 -6.03 -15.23
C GLU A 135 11.36 -4.90 -14.74
N GLU A 136 10.87 -3.66 -14.78
CA GLU A 136 11.59 -2.48 -14.28
C GLU A 136 11.83 -2.58 -12.77
N ALA A 137 10.79 -2.93 -12.01
CA ALA A 137 10.88 -3.12 -10.56
C ALA A 137 11.86 -4.26 -10.20
N ALA A 138 11.82 -5.38 -10.91
CA ALA A 138 12.74 -6.49 -10.71
C ALA A 138 14.20 -6.10 -11.01
N ALA A 139 14.44 -5.36 -12.08
CA ALA A 139 15.78 -4.87 -12.44
C ALA A 139 16.35 -3.87 -11.42
N LEU A 140 15.49 -3.06 -10.78
CA LEU A 140 15.88 -2.05 -9.80
C LEU A 140 15.95 -2.57 -8.36
N ARG A 141 15.35 -3.72 -8.05
CA ARG A 141 15.21 -4.22 -6.67
C ARG A 141 16.54 -4.36 -5.94
N GLU A 142 17.47 -5.13 -6.49
CA GLU A 142 18.77 -5.38 -5.84
C GLU A 142 19.58 -4.10 -5.62
N PRO A 143 19.83 -3.23 -6.63
CA PRO A 143 20.56 -2.00 -6.40
C PRO A 143 19.83 -1.03 -5.44
N ALA A 144 18.49 -0.98 -5.45
CA ALA A 144 17.74 -0.14 -4.52
C ALA A 144 17.85 -0.62 -3.07
N ILE A 145 17.72 -1.94 -2.82
CA ILE A 145 17.90 -2.53 -1.49
C ILE A 145 19.34 -2.34 -1.00
N GLY A 146 20.33 -2.50 -1.88
CA GLY A 146 21.74 -2.26 -1.55
C GLY A 146 21.98 -0.82 -1.08
N ALA A 147 21.49 0.17 -1.84
CA ALA A 147 21.61 1.58 -1.48
C ALA A 147 20.90 1.92 -0.15
N TRP A 148 19.72 1.35 0.09
CA TRP A 148 18.98 1.51 1.35
C TRP A 148 19.75 0.95 2.55
N ARG A 149 20.28 -0.28 2.42
CA ARG A 149 21.08 -0.91 3.49
C ARG A 149 22.34 -0.11 3.81
N GLU A 150 23.11 0.27 2.79
CA GLU A 150 24.35 1.05 2.96
C GLU A 150 24.10 2.38 3.68
N ALA A 151 22.96 3.03 3.38
CA ALA A 151 22.60 4.30 3.99
C ALA A 151 22.15 4.17 5.46
N LEU A 152 21.46 3.08 5.82
CA LEU A 152 20.80 2.93 7.13
C LEU A 152 21.48 1.95 8.11
N SER A 153 22.50 1.19 7.70
CA SER A 153 23.11 0.14 8.53
C SER A 153 24.22 0.65 9.48
N ARG A 154 24.09 1.82 10.08
CA ARG A 154 25.10 2.37 11.01
C ARG A 154 24.74 2.16 12.47
#